data_AF-A0AAI8YYY9-F1
#
_entry.id   AF-A0AAI8YYY9-F1
#
_cell.length_a   1.000
_cell.length_b   1.000
_cell.length_c   1.000
_cell.angle_alpha   90.00
_cell.angle_beta   90.00
_cell.angle_gamma   90.00
#
_symmetry.space_group_name_H-M   'P 1'
#
loop_
_entity.id
_entity.type
_entity.pdbx_description
1 polymer ?
#
loop_
_entity_poly.entity_id
_entity_poly.type
_entity_poly.pdbx_seq_one_letter_code
_entity_poly.pdbx_strand_id
1 'polypeptide(L)'
;MSQADQSSVQSSSSTEDDWSSVTDPAERRRIQNRIAQRKFREKSKQQKDDAERQVENERQASGAYSAPEPEDFDNSEVSGLPWGSFSLRHIIATGRAREQNSRETSRYAAASKTGGSSRLGLHLVDEYARGSPAWTAWRARVTAREHDRC
;
A
#
# COMPACT_ATOMS: atom_id res chain seq x y z
N MET A 1 -19.40 -0.78 40.61
CA MET A 1 -18.76 -1.54 39.52
C MET A 1 -19.84 -2.45 38.93
N SER A 2 -20.54 -1.99 37.89
CA SER A 2 -21.64 -2.76 37.28
C SER A 2 -21.13 -3.45 36.02
N GLN A 3 -21.17 -4.77 36.03
CA GLN A 3 -20.63 -5.66 35.00
C GLN A 3 -21.63 -5.87 33.84
N ALA A 4 -21.04 -6.00 32.66
CA ALA A 4 -21.35 -6.93 31.56
C ALA A 4 -22.82 -7.12 31.12
N ASP A 5 -23.16 -6.50 29.98
CA ASP A 5 -24.38 -6.79 29.21
C ASP A 5 -24.12 -6.78 27.67
N GLN A 6 -22.95 -7.26 27.23
CA GLN A 6 -22.56 -7.22 25.80
C GLN A 6 -21.98 -8.56 25.32
N SER A 7 -22.79 -9.62 25.23
CA SER A 7 -22.31 -10.86 24.61
C SER A 7 -23.34 -11.73 23.88
N SER A 8 -24.64 -11.40 23.84
CA SER A 8 -25.64 -12.28 23.19
C SER A 8 -26.08 -11.91 21.76
N VAL A 9 -25.55 -10.85 21.13
CA VAL A 9 -26.09 -10.33 19.84
C VAL A 9 -25.37 -10.87 18.60
N GLN A 10 -24.29 -11.66 18.73
CA GLN A 10 -23.49 -12.07 17.56
C GLN A 10 -23.89 -13.39 16.91
N SER A 11 -24.70 -14.24 17.57
CA SER A 11 -25.04 -15.57 17.04
C SER A 11 -26.25 -15.60 16.12
N SER A 12 -27.06 -14.54 16.01
CA SER A 12 -28.26 -14.50 15.15
C SER A 12 -28.05 -13.84 13.79
N SER A 13 -26.95 -13.10 13.59
CA SER A 13 -26.76 -12.31 12.35
C SER A 13 -26.41 -13.15 11.12
N SER A 14 -25.78 -14.32 11.29
CA SER A 14 -25.34 -15.15 10.16
C SER A 14 -26.50 -15.75 9.37
N THR A 15 -27.58 -16.15 10.05
CA THR A 15 -28.78 -16.69 9.39
C THR A 15 -29.68 -15.61 8.78
N GLU A 16 -29.65 -14.38 9.33
CA GLU A 16 -30.45 -13.25 8.84
C GLU A 16 -29.80 -12.48 7.67
N ASP A 17 -28.52 -12.72 7.40
CA ASP A 17 -27.76 -12.08 6.32
C ASP A 17 -27.80 -12.86 4.98
N ASP A 18 -28.36 -14.08 4.99
CA ASP A 18 -28.44 -14.94 3.80
C ASP A 18 -29.62 -14.54 2.89
N TRP A 19 -29.43 -13.48 2.12
CA TRP A 19 -30.44 -12.99 1.15
C TRP A 19 -30.66 -13.91 -0.07
N SER A 20 -29.80 -14.91 -0.28
CA SER A 20 -29.84 -15.80 -1.45
C SER A 20 -30.95 -16.86 -1.37
N SER A 21 -31.41 -17.20 -0.18
CA SER A 21 -32.47 -18.19 0.09
C SER A 21 -33.88 -17.56 0.20
N VAL A 22 -33.99 -16.23 0.14
CA VAL A 22 -35.25 -15.50 0.30
C VAL A 22 -36.03 -15.44 -1.01
N THR A 23 -37.25 -16.00 -1.00
CA THR A 23 -38.15 -16.05 -2.16
C THR A 23 -38.86 -14.72 -2.45
N ASP A 24 -39.17 -13.93 -1.42
CA ASP A 24 -39.82 -12.61 -1.59
C ASP A 24 -38.81 -11.51 -1.98
N PRO A 25 -39.03 -10.79 -3.12
CA PRO A 25 -38.19 -9.68 -3.53
C PRO A 25 -38.10 -8.53 -2.51
N ALA A 26 -39.19 -8.22 -1.79
CA ALA A 26 -39.21 -7.09 -0.86
C ALA A 26 -38.38 -7.38 0.39
N GLU A 27 -38.52 -8.58 0.95
CA GLU A 27 -37.69 -9.07 2.05
C GLU A 27 -36.21 -9.14 1.67
N ARG A 28 -35.89 -9.68 0.48
CA ARG A 28 -34.51 -9.69 -0.04
C ARG A 28 -33.91 -8.29 -0.10
N ARG A 29 -34.67 -7.28 -0.55
CA ARG A 29 -34.21 -5.89 -0.61
C ARG A 29 -33.92 -5.30 0.77
N ARG A 30 -34.73 -5.65 1.79
CA ARG A 30 -34.49 -5.22 3.18
C ARG A 30 -33.19 -5.80 3.73
N ILE A 31 -32.93 -7.09 3.51
CA ILE A 31 -31.69 -7.75 3.95
C ILE A 31 -30.47 -7.14 3.26
N GLN A 32 -30.53 -6.91 1.94
CA GLN A 32 -29.47 -6.25 1.20
C GLN A 32 -29.15 -4.86 1.76
N ASN A 33 -30.17 -4.03 2.02
CA ASN A 33 -29.97 -2.70 2.59
C ASN A 33 -29.35 -2.76 3.99
N ARG A 34 -29.76 -3.73 4.81
CA ARG A 34 -29.18 -3.96 6.14
C ARG A 34 -27.68 -4.27 6.04
N ILE A 35 -27.29 -5.20 5.17
CA ILE A 35 -25.90 -5.60 4.95
C ILE A 35 -25.08 -4.44 4.37
N ALA A 36 -25.63 -3.74 3.37
CA ALA A 36 -24.99 -2.57 2.78
C ALA A 36 -24.73 -1.48 3.83
N GLN A 37 -25.71 -1.21 4.69
CA GLN A 37 -25.59 -0.24 5.76
C GLN A 37 -24.55 -0.65 6.80
N ARG A 38 -24.49 -1.95 7.17
CA ARG A 38 -23.46 -2.47 8.06
C ARG A 38 -22.07 -2.29 7.46
N LYS A 39 -21.87 -2.76 6.23
CA LYS A 39 -20.58 -2.63 5.52
C LYS A 39 -20.17 -1.17 5.32
N PHE A 40 -21.12 -0.28 5.06
CA PHE A 40 -20.84 1.14 4.95
C PHE A 40 -20.30 1.70 6.28
N ARG A 41 -20.99 1.45 7.39
CA ARG A 41 -20.57 1.90 8.72
C ARG A 41 -19.22 1.30 9.13
N GLU A 42 -19.04 0.01 8.86
CA GLU A 42 -17.79 -0.71 9.12
C GLU A 42 -16.65 -0.11 8.31
N LYS A 43 -16.84 0.12 7.01
CA LYS A 43 -15.83 0.76 6.16
C LYS A 43 -15.50 2.17 6.61
N SER A 44 -16.49 2.98 7.03
CA SER A 44 -16.24 4.32 7.57
C SER A 44 -15.43 4.27 8.87
N LYS A 45 -15.72 3.31 9.76
CA LYS A 45 -14.94 3.11 10.99
C LYS A 45 -13.51 2.64 10.68
N GLN A 46 -13.39 1.67 9.78
CA GLN A 46 -12.11 1.10 9.36
C GLN A 46 -11.23 2.16 8.70
N GLN A 47 -11.80 3.01 7.83
CA GLN A 47 -11.06 4.10 7.20
C GLN A 47 -10.52 5.11 8.22
N LYS A 48 -11.28 5.39 9.28
CA LYS A 48 -10.83 6.25 10.37
C LYS A 48 -9.66 5.62 11.14
N ASP A 49 -9.79 4.35 11.50
CA ASP A 49 -8.73 3.59 12.18
C ASP A 49 -7.45 3.44 11.33
N ASP A 50 -7.61 3.16 10.04
CA ASP A 50 -6.49 3.11 9.08
C ASP A 50 -5.79 4.47 8.97
N ALA A 51 -6.53 5.58 8.94
CA ALA A 51 -5.95 6.91 8.92
C ALA A 51 -5.18 7.23 10.21
N GLU A 52 -5.74 6.88 11.38
CA GLU A 52 -5.06 7.04 12.68
C GLU A 52 -3.77 6.21 12.74
N ARG A 53 -3.81 4.95 12.28
CA ARG A 53 -2.63 4.08 12.19
C ARG A 53 -1.58 4.61 11.22
N GLN A 54 -1.99 5.18 10.08
CA GLN A 54 -1.06 5.77 9.13
C GLN A 54 -0.36 7.00 9.72
N VAL A 55 -1.09 7.90 10.38
CA VAL A 55 -0.50 9.07 11.04
C VAL A 55 0.48 8.66 12.13
N GLU A 56 0.14 7.68 12.96
CA GLU A 56 1.04 7.19 14.00
C GLU A 56 2.28 6.52 13.39
N ASN A 57 2.09 5.71 12.34
CA ASN A 57 3.20 5.11 11.63
C ASN A 57 4.09 6.17 10.98
N GLU A 58 3.55 7.20 10.32
CA GLU A 58 4.35 8.30 9.77
C GLU A 58 5.16 9.02 10.86
N ARG A 59 4.55 9.24 12.04
CA ARG A 59 5.23 9.81 13.20
C ARG A 59 6.43 8.97 13.64
N GLN A 60 6.23 7.66 13.79
CA GLN A 60 7.24 6.72 14.27
C GLN A 60 8.29 6.36 13.19
N ALA A 61 7.87 6.24 11.94
CA ALA A 61 8.69 5.83 10.81
C ALA A 61 9.67 6.90 10.34
N SER A 62 9.41 8.17 10.68
CA SER A 62 10.30 9.30 10.34
C SER A 62 11.75 9.08 10.82
N GLY A 63 11.96 8.35 11.93
CA GLY A 63 13.28 7.94 12.41
C GLY A 63 13.63 6.47 12.15
N ALA A 64 12.65 5.59 11.95
CA ALA A 64 12.88 4.14 11.92
C ALA A 64 13.62 3.62 10.66
N TYR A 65 13.47 4.31 9.52
CA TYR A 65 14.16 3.94 8.27
C TYR A 65 15.38 4.82 7.96
N SER A 66 15.69 5.80 8.81
CA SER A 66 16.88 6.62 8.63
C SER A 66 18.10 5.83 9.07
N ALA A 67 19.04 5.58 8.15
CA ALA A 67 20.33 5.02 8.51
C ALA A 67 21.01 5.99 9.50
N PRO A 68 21.41 5.53 10.70
CA PRO A 68 21.94 6.42 11.72
C PRO A 68 23.27 7.01 11.25
N GLU A 69 23.55 8.25 11.62
CA GLU A 69 24.79 8.90 11.25
C GLU A 69 25.93 8.43 12.17
N PRO A 70 27.18 8.35 11.66
CA PRO A 70 28.31 7.96 12.50
C PRO A 70 28.55 8.92 13.67
N GLU A 71 28.04 10.16 13.59
CA GLU A 71 28.13 11.18 14.64
C GLU A 71 27.07 11.01 15.74
N ASP A 72 26.02 10.20 15.51
CA ASP A 72 24.98 9.91 16.51
C ASP A 72 25.50 8.95 17.62
N PHE A 73 26.64 8.30 17.39
CA PHE A 73 27.23 7.34 18.32
C PHE A 73 28.51 7.90 18.96
N ASP A 74 28.49 8.05 20.28
CA ASP A 74 29.68 8.35 21.06
C ASP A 74 30.64 7.15 21.06
N ASN A 75 31.94 7.42 21.09
CA ASN A 75 33.00 6.41 21.24
C ASN A 75 33.06 5.95 22.70
N SER A 76 31.94 5.46 23.23
CA SER A 76 31.87 4.82 24.54
C SER A 76 32.69 3.54 24.51
N GLU A 77 33.99 3.69 24.80
CA GLU A 77 34.86 2.58 25.13
C GLU A 77 34.35 1.99 26.44
N VAL A 78 33.63 0.87 26.35
CA VAL A 78 33.22 0.10 27.52
C VAL A 78 34.49 -0.48 28.13
N SER A 79 35.11 0.32 29.00
CA SER A 79 36.37 0.00 29.66
C SER A 79 36.15 -1.16 30.63
N GLY A 80 36.80 -2.29 30.38
CA GLY A 80 36.65 -3.52 31.16
C GLY A 80 36.56 -4.79 30.33
N LEU A 81 36.35 -4.70 29.01
CA LEU A 81 36.45 -5.84 28.09
C LEU A 81 37.92 -6.04 27.69
N PRO A 82 38.51 -7.24 27.88
CA PRO A 82 39.94 -7.47 27.61
C PRO A 82 40.30 -7.42 26.12
N TRP A 83 39.30 -7.40 25.23
CA TRP A 83 39.47 -7.25 23.78
C TRP A 83 39.10 -5.86 23.26
N GLY A 84 38.76 -4.92 24.14
CA GLY A 84 38.20 -3.61 23.76
C GLY A 84 36.72 -3.70 23.35
N SER A 85 36.02 -2.56 23.35
CA SER A 85 34.65 -2.48 22.80
C SER A 85 34.71 -2.32 21.27
N PHE A 86 33.63 -2.68 20.58
CA PHE A 86 33.50 -2.41 19.15
C PHE A 86 33.04 -0.96 18.92
N SER A 87 33.69 -0.25 18.01
CA SER A 87 33.25 1.10 17.62
C SER A 87 32.18 1.01 16.51
N LEU A 88 30.91 1.16 16.90
CA LEU A 88 29.80 1.30 15.93
C LEU A 88 30.04 2.46 14.96
N ARG A 89 30.59 3.59 15.45
CA ARG A 89 30.97 4.73 14.63
C ARG A 89 31.91 4.32 13.49
N HIS A 90 32.95 3.55 13.80
CA HIS A 90 33.89 3.06 12.80
C HIS A 90 33.22 2.12 11.79
N ILE A 91 32.39 1.18 12.27
CA ILE A 91 31.67 0.22 11.42
C ILE A 91 30.71 0.93 10.45
N ILE A 92 29.96 1.92 10.93
CA ILE A 92 29.00 2.69 10.13
C ILE A 92 29.73 3.59 9.13
N ALA A 93 30.77 4.31 9.56
CA ALA A 93 31.56 5.18 8.69
C ALA A 93 32.22 4.39 7.55
N THR A 94 32.82 3.25 7.86
CA THR A 94 33.45 2.36 6.86
C THR A 94 32.43 1.75 5.90
N GLY A 95 31.27 1.30 6.42
CA GLY A 95 30.17 0.79 5.61
C GLY A 95 29.66 1.82 4.60
N ARG A 96 29.44 3.06 5.05
CA ARG A 96 28.94 4.17 4.22
C ARG A 96 29.95 4.60 3.15
N ALA A 97 31.24 4.69 3.50
CA ALA A 97 32.30 4.97 2.53
C ALA A 97 32.36 3.91 1.42
N ARG A 98 32.20 2.63 1.78
CA ARG A 98 32.14 1.52 0.81
C ARG A 98 30.89 1.57 -0.05
N GLU A 99 29.75 1.93 0.52
CA GLU A 99 28.49 2.07 -0.22
C GLU A 99 28.55 3.22 -1.22
N GLN A 100 29.09 4.39 -0.83
CA GLN A 100 29.25 5.54 -1.73
C GLN A 100 30.11 5.19 -2.94
N ASN A 101 31.25 4.54 -2.71
CA ASN A 101 32.13 4.07 -3.79
C ASN A 101 31.41 3.05 -4.70
N SER A 102 30.62 2.14 -4.13
CA SER A 102 29.83 1.15 -4.90
C SER A 102 28.72 1.82 -5.73
N ARG A 103 28.09 2.87 -5.22
CA ARG A 103 27.05 3.63 -5.95
C ARG A 103 27.64 4.46 -7.08
N GLU A 104 28.80 5.07 -6.88
CA GLU A 104 29.51 5.84 -7.90
C GLU A 104 30.02 4.95 -9.04
N THR A 105 30.65 3.83 -8.72
CA THR A 105 31.08 2.84 -9.71
C THR A 105 29.90 2.28 -10.50
N SER A 106 28.79 1.95 -9.82
CA SER A 106 27.56 1.49 -10.48
C SER A 106 26.94 2.56 -11.37
N ARG A 107 26.90 3.82 -10.92
CA ARG A 107 26.40 4.96 -11.71
C ARG A 107 27.25 5.21 -12.94
N TYR A 108 28.57 5.18 -12.79
CA TYR A 108 29.51 5.31 -13.89
C TYR A 108 29.33 4.18 -14.92
N ALA A 109 29.20 2.93 -14.45
CA ALA A 109 28.93 1.76 -15.28
C ALA A 109 27.53 1.77 -15.93
N ALA A 110 26.54 2.45 -15.34
CA ALA A 110 25.21 2.62 -15.93
C ALA A 110 25.21 3.73 -17.00
N ALA A 111 25.87 4.86 -16.72
CA ALA A 111 26.00 5.98 -17.65
C ALA A 111 26.84 5.61 -18.89
N SER A 112 27.85 4.73 -18.73
CA SER A 112 28.63 4.21 -19.86
C SER A 112 27.83 3.26 -20.76
N LYS A 113 26.67 2.74 -20.33
CA LYS A 113 25.81 1.85 -21.13
C LYS A 113 24.80 2.60 -21.98
N THR A 114 24.53 3.88 -21.69
CA THR A 114 23.63 4.75 -22.47
C THR A 114 24.32 5.49 -23.61
N GLY A 115 25.63 5.33 -23.77
CA GLY A 115 26.41 5.90 -24.88
C GLY A 115 26.78 4.84 -25.91
N GLY A 116 25.88 4.57 -26.86
CA GLY A 116 26.20 3.81 -28.08
C GLY A 116 25.66 2.37 -28.09
N SER A 117 24.39 2.20 -28.44
CA SER A 117 23.89 0.90 -28.87
C SER A 117 22.91 1.06 -30.03
N SER A 118 23.48 1.09 -31.24
CA SER A 118 22.78 0.65 -32.46
C SER A 118 22.58 -0.86 -32.37
N ARG A 119 21.59 -1.30 -31.58
CA ARG A 119 21.14 -2.70 -31.58
C ARG A 119 19.62 -2.72 -31.44
N LEU A 120 18.99 -3.07 -32.55
CA LEU A 120 17.56 -3.26 -32.78
C LEU A 120 16.95 -4.21 -31.73
N GLY A 121 16.55 -3.72 -30.56
CA GLY A 121 16.05 -4.60 -29.50
C GLY A 121 15.22 -3.98 -28.38
N LEU A 122 14.90 -2.68 -28.41
CA LEU A 122 14.10 -2.02 -27.37
C LEU A 122 13.02 -1.09 -27.95
N HIS A 123 12.33 -1.53 -29.01
CA HIS A 123 11.15 -0.83 -29.53
C HIS A 123 9.95 -1.79 -29.61
N LEU A 124 9.54 -2.35 -28.47
CA LEU A 124 8.35 -3.23 -28.44
C LEU A 124 7.45 -3.04 -27.21
N VAL A 125 7.38 -1.82 -26.65
CA VAL A 125 6.39 -1.51 -25.61
C VAL A 125 5.89 -0.05 -25.64
N ASP A 126 5.63 0.54 -26.82
CA ASP A 126 4.91 1.85 -26.90
C ASP A 126 3.69 1.83 -27.84
N GLU A 127 3.18 0.64 -28.22
CA GLU A 127 1.98 0.57 -29.07
C GLU A 127 0.71 0.26 -28.27
N TYR A 128 0.83 -0.47 -27.15
CA TYR A 128 -0.33 -0.82 -26.31
C TYR A 128 -0.84 0.34 -25.45
N ALA A 129 0.01 1.34 -25.17
CA ALA A 129 -0.35 2.50 -24.35
C ALA A 129 -1.15 3.58 -25.13
N ARG A 130 -1.17 3.53 -26.47
CA ARG A 130 -1.88 4.50 -27.33
C ARG A 130 -3.19 3.99 -27.91
N GLY A 131 -3.58 2.75 -27.61
CA GLY A 131 -4.86 2.18 -28.03
C GLY A 131 -6.03 2.74 -27.22
N SER A 132 -7.02 3.33 -27.91
CA SER A 132 -8.28 3.75 -27.28
C SER A 132 -8.93 2.58 -26.53
N PRO A 133 -9.31 2.75 -25.25
CA PRO A 133 -9.93 1.67 -24.48
C PRO A 133 -11.20 1.15 -25.16
N ALA A 134 -11.35 -0.19 -25.20
CA ALA A 134 -12.46 -0.88 -25.85
C ALA A 134 -13.86 -0.48 -25.33
N TRP A 135 -13.95 0.16 -24.16
CA TRP A 135 -15.21 0.67 -23.61
C TRP A 135 -15.76 1.90 -24.36
N THR A 136 -14.98 2.57 -25.22
CA THR A 136 -15.45 3.71 -26.02
C THR A 136 -16.57 3.34 -27.00
N ALA A 137 -16.56 2.11 -27.53
CA ALA A 137 -17.59 1.60 -28.45
C ALA A 137 -18.97 1.38 -27.78
N TRP A 138 -19.02 1.22 -26.46
CA TRP A 138 -20.29 1.06 -25.73
C TRP A 138 -21.08 2.36 -25.57
N ARG A 139 -20.39 3.51 -25.56
CA ARG A 139 -21.04 4.81 -25.36
C ARG A 139 -21.86 5.27 -26.58
N ALA A 140 -21.48 4.84 -27.79
CA ALA A 140 -22.18 5.18 -29.04
C ALA A 140 -23.51 4.42 -29.22
N ARG A 141 -23.72 3.30 -28.52
CA ARG A 141 -24.95 2.49 -28.66
C ARG A 141 -26.13 3.00 -27.85
N VAL A 142 -25.90 3.84 -26.83
CA VAL A 142 -26.99 4.40 -26.01
C VAL A 142 -27.63 5.61 -26.67
N THR A 143 -26.86 6.40 -27.43
CA THR A 143 -27.37 7.58 -28.15
C THR A 143 -28.04 7.26 -29.50
N ALA A 144 -27.88 6.04 -30.01
CA ALA A 144 -28.45 5.63 -31.30
C ALA A 144 -29.86 5.00 -31.20
N ARG A 145 -30.46 4.92 -30.00
CA ARG A 145 -31.82 4.37 -29.80
C ARG A 145 -32.91 5.42 -29.55
N GLU A 146 -32.60 6.69 -29.74
CA GLU A 146 -33.55 7.79 -29.46
C GLU A 146 -33.96 8.58 -30.70
N HIS A 147 -33.58 8.13 -31.91
CA HIS A 147 -33.89 8.83 -33.17
C HIS A 147 -34.71 8.00 -34.18
N ASP A 148 -35.39 6.94 -33.74
CA ASP A 148 -36.39 6.19 -34.52
C ASP A 148 -37.73 6.14 -33.76
N ARG A 149 -38.27 7.32 -33.45
CA ARG A 149 -39.68 7.49 -33.07
C ARG A 149 -40.22 8.80 -33.64
N CYS A 150 -40.51 8.78 -34.94
CA CYS A 150 -41.52 9.59 -35.62
C CYS A 150 -42.14 8.72 -36.71
#